data_AF-A0A7V9ZMH0-F1
#
_entry.id   AF-A0A7V9ZMH0-F1
#
_cell.length_a   1.000
_cell.length_b   1.000
_cell.length_c   1.000
_cell.angle_alpha   90.00
_cell.angle_beta   90.00
_cell.angle_gamma   90.00
#
_symmetry.space_group_name_H-M   'P 1'
#
loop_
_entity.id
_entity.type
_entity.pdbx_description
1 polymer ?
#
loop_
_entity_poly.entity_id
_entity_poly.type
_entity_poly.pdbx_seq_one_letter_code
_entity_poly.pdbx_strand_id
1 'polypeptide(L)'
;MSYNTPPKGGTKILPNFQTNIIAQANAYAITRPWSSEYELQLRFKGKFCYLDGKHCDEEYPFPLGRITYFDNNVWALAFYTFSNQRYEPSIFRSGQWFGSLEEAISICELYLV
;
A
#
# COMPACT_ATOMS: atom_id res chain seq x y z
N MET A 1 11.32 3.61 22.95
CA MET A 1 11.08 3.60 21.49
C MET A 1 10.94 5.05 21.05
N SER A 2 11.83 5.54 20.18
CA SER A 2 11.83 6.93 19.72
C SER A 2 10.72 7.14 18.68
N TYR A 3 9.73 7.98 19.00
CA TYR A 3 8.52 8.25 18.21
C TYR A 3 8.77 8.93 16.85
N ASN A 4 10.01 9.33 16.54
CA ASN A 4 10.33 10.24 15.43
C ASN A 4 11.12 9.59 14.29
N THR A 5 11.28 8.27 14.25
CA THR A 5 12.09 7.62 13.21
C THR A 5 11.24 6.69 12.35
N PRO A 6 11.36 6.77 11.01
CA PRO A 6 10.71 5.82 10.13
C PRO A 6 11.01 4.38 10.53
N PRO A 7 9.99 3.50 10.53
CA PRO A 7 10.16 2.12 10.93
C PRO A 7 11.14 1.42 9.99
N LYS A 8 12.12 0.74 10.56
CA LYS A 8 13.09 -0.10 9.85
C LYS A 8 12.75 -1.57 10.10
N GLY A 9 13.07 -2.43 9.14
CA GLY A 9 12.83 -3.88 9.27
C GLY A 9 11.60 -4.34 8.50
N GLY A 10 10.82 -5.25 9.08
CA GLY A 10 9.67 -5.92 8.48
C GLY A 10 9.89 -7.43 8.28
N THR A 11 8.80 -8.17 8.26
CA THR A 11 8.74 -9.63 8.16
C THR A 11 8.42 -10.05 6.74
N LYS A 12 9.03 -11.15 6.27
CA LYS A 12 8.74 -11.70 4.94
C LYS A 12 7.27 -12.10 4.85
N ILE A 13 6.59 -11.62 3.81
CA ILE A 13 5.22 -12.02 3.49
C ILE A 13 5.30 -13.42 2.85
N LEU A 14 4.79 -14.43 3.55
CA LEU A 14 4.80 -15.79 3.02
C LEU A 14 3.72 -15.95 1.94
N PRO A 15 3.94 -16.81 0.93
CA PRO A 15 3.03 -16.95 -0.21
C PRO A 15 1.57 -17.26 0.17
N ASN A 16 1.37 -18.06 1.22
CA ASN A 16 0.04 -18.41 1.73
C ASN A 16 -0.73 -17.22 2.33
N PHE A 17 -0.06 -16.15 2.76
CA PHE A 17 -0.73 -14.93 3.23
C PHE A 17 -1.07 -13.97 2.09
N GLN A 18 -0.40 -14.07 0.94
CA GLN A 18 -0.60 -13.13 -0.18
C GLN A 18 -2.04 -13.18 -0.68
N THR A 19 -2.64 -14.37 -0.78
CA THR A 19 -4.03 -14.54 -1.21
C THR A 19 -5.01 -13.82 -0.28
N ASN A 20 -4.80 -13.91 1.04
CA ASN A 20 -5.64 -13.22 2.03
C ASN A 20 -5.49 -11.71 1.93
N ILE A 21 -4.26 -11.22 1.74
CA ILE A 21 -3.97 -9.79 1.58
C ILE A 21 -4.64 -9.25 0.30
N ILE A 22 -4.55 -9.99 -0.81
CA ILE A 22 -5.22 -9.64 -2.07
C ILE A 22 -6.74 -9.60 -1.87
N ALA A 23 -7.32 -10.63 -1.25
CA ALA A 23 -8.76 -10.68 -1.02
C ALA A 23 -9.24 -9.51 -0.15
N GLN A 24 -8.50 -9.18 0.92
CA GLN A 24 -8.79 -8.05 1.79
C GLN A 24 -8.67 -6.71 1.05
N ALA A 25 -7.60 -6.51 0.28
CA ALA A 25 -7.40 -5.30 -0.53
C ALA A 25 -8.50 -5.12 -1.56
N ASN A 26 -8.88 -6.19 -2.28
CA ASN A 26 -9.93 -6.15 -3.28
C ASN A 26 -11.30 -5.86 -2.65
N ALA A 27 -11.61 -6.51 -1.52
CA ALA A 27 -12.85 -6.24 -0.78
C ALA A 27 -12.94 -4.79 -0.30
N TYR A 28 -11.83 -4.17 0.07
CA TYR A 28 -11.79 -2.74 0.40
C TYR A 28 -11.91 -1.85 -0.85
N ALA A 29 -11.16 -2.17 -1.92
CA ALA A 29 -11.12 -1.40 -3.16
C ALA A 29 -12.49 -1.23 -3.81
N ILE A 30 -13.31 -2.29 -3.87
CA ILE A 30 -14.67 -2.24 -4.46
C ILE A 30 -15.62 -1.28 -3.74
N THR A 31 -15.30 -0.86 -2.52
CA THR A 31 -16.11 0.12 -1.77
C THR A 31 -15.77 1.56 -2.09
N ARG A 32 -14.70 1.78 -2.89
CA ARG A 32 -14.15 3.11 -3.16
C ARG A 32 -14.71 3.71 -4.46
N PRO A 33 -14.85 5.04 -4.55
CA PRO A 33 -15.40 5.69 -5.74
C PRO A 33 -14.60 5.43 -7.03
N TRP A 34 -13.28 5.35 -6.95
CA TRP A 34 -12.38 5.12 -8.09
C TRP A 34 -12.45 3.70 -8.67
N SER A 35 -13.15 2.77 -8.02
CA SER A 35 -13.15 1.34 -8.40
C SER A 35 -13.79 1.03 -9.74
N SER A 36 -14.55 1.96 -10.32
CA SER A 36 -15.11 1.82 -11.68
C SER A 36 -14.09 2.07 -12.79
N GLU A 37 -13.03 2.83 -12.51
CA GLU A 37 -12.06 3.31 -13.50
C GLU A 37 -10.65 2.76 -13.25
N TYR A 38 -10.35 2.42 -11.99
CA TYR A 38 -9.04 1.93 -11.57
C TYR A 38 -9.10 0.56 -10.91
N GLU A 39 -8.15 -0.30 -11.28
CA GLU A 39 -7.84 -1.55 -10.60
C GLU A 39 -6.65 -1.33 -9.65
N LEU A 40 -6.78 -1.79 -8.40
CA LEU A 40 -5.67 -1.84 -7.44
C LEU A 40 -4.88 -3.15 -7.64
N GLN A 41 -3.63 -3.05 -8.05
CA GLN A 41 -2.74 -4.20 -8.25
C GLN A 41 -1.71 -4.32 -7.13
N LEU A 42 -1.58 -5.52 -6.56
CA LEU A 42 -0.65 -5.83 -5.48
C LEU A 42 0.51 -6.68 -6.00
N ARG A 43 1.75 -6.23 -5.78
CA ARG A 43 2.97 -7.01 -6.07
C ARG A 43 3.77 -7.29 -4.81
N PHE A 44 4.12 -8.55 -4.57
CA PHE A 44 4.83 -8.96 -3.35
C PHE A 44 6.32 -9.18 -3.62
N LYS A 45 7.20 -8.64 -2.76
CA LYS A 45 8.65 -8.88 -2.81
C LYS A 45 9.25 -8.91 -1.40
N GLY A 46 9.51 -10.11 -0.90
CA GLY A 46 10.05 -10.30 0.45
C GLY A 46 9.08 -9.79 1.50
N LYS A 47 9.45 -8.71 2.20
CA LYS A 47 8.63 -8.04 3.22
C LYS A 47 7.74 -6.92 2.68
N PHE A 48 7.88 -6.60 1.39
CA PHE A 48 7.18 -5.49 0.75
C PHE A 48 5.97 -5.99 -0.02
N CYS A 49 4.90 -5.21 0.03
CA CYS A 49 3.80 -5.25 -0.92
C CYS A 49 3.73 -3.87 -1.60
N TYR A 50 3.82 -3.86 -2.92
CA TYR A 50 3.67 -2.66 -3.74
C TYR A 50 2.20 -2.51 -4.11
N LEU A 51 1.70 -1.29 -3.98
CA LEU A 51 0.36 -0.87 -4.35
C LEU A 51 0.50 -0.05 -5.63
N ASP A 52 -0.04 -0.59 -6.73
CA ASP A 52 -0.07 0.09 -8.01
C ASP A 52 -1.52 0.32 -8.44
N GLY A 53 -1.77 1.44 -9.11
CA GLY A 53 -3.05 1.73 -9.75
C GLY A 53 -2.95 1.41 -11.22
N LYS A 54 -4.02 0.84 -11.79
CA LYS A 54 -4.14 0.64 -13.23
C LYS A 54 -5.44 1.23 -13.72
N HIS A 55 -5.37 2.25 -14.58
CA HIS A 55 -6.55 2.79 -15.23
C HIS A 55 -7.09 1.80 -16.28
N CYS A 56 -8.40 1.77 -16.49
CA CYS A 56 -9.04 0.85 -17.44
C CYS A 56 -8.54 1.03 -18.90
N ASP A 57 -8.19 2.26 -19.27
CA ASP A 57 -7.68 2.61 -20.60
C ASP A 57 -6.15 2.50 -20.76
N GLU A 58 -5.42 2.30 -19.65
CA GLU A 58 -3.96 2.22 -19.69
C GLU A 58 -3.46 0.77 -19.70
N GLU A 59 -2.41 0.52 -20.48
CA GLU A 59 -1.80 -0.81 -20.56
C GLU A 59 -0.99 -1.16 -19.30
N TYR A 60 -0.29 -0.17 -18.73
CA TYR A 60 0.68 -0.37 -17.66
C TYR A 60 0.21 0.23 -16.33
N PRO A 61 0.34 -0.52 -15.22
CA PRO A 61 0.06 0.04 -13.90
C PRO A 61 1.12 1.08 -13.49
N PHE A 62 0.72 2.04 -12.68
CA PHE A 62 1.59 3.07 -12.12
C PHE A 62 1.70 2.94 -10.58
N PRO A 63 2.86 3.28 -10.00
CA PRO A 63 3.08 3.10 -8.57
C PRO A 63 2.29 4.12 -7.73
N LEU A 64 1.62 3.64 -6.68
CA LEU A 64 0.95 4.49 -5.70
C LEU A 64 1.70 4.51 -4.36
N GLY A 65 2.15 3.34 -3.92
CA GLY A 65 2.82 3.19 -2.63
C GLY A 65 3.43 1.82 -2.43
N ARG A 66 4.18 1.67 -1.35
CA ARG A 66 4.78 0.41 -0.91
C ARG A 66 4.59 0.26 0.58
N ILE A 67 3.88 -0.78 0.97
CA ILE A 67 3.72 -1.14 2.37
C ILE A 67 4.72 -2.23 2.77
N THR A 68 5.16 -2.19 4.02
CA THR A 68 6.08 -3.16 4.62
C THR A 68 5.36 -3.92 5.71
N TYR A 69 5.32 -5.24 5.60
CA TYR A 69 4.67 -6.11 6.59
C TYR A 69 5.52 -6.23 7.86
N PHE A 70 4.89 -6.20 9.03
CA PHE A 70 5.55 -6.48 10.31
C PHE A 70 4.96 -7.71 10.99
N ASP A 71 3.74 -7.62 11.51
CA ASP A 71 3.04 -8.73 12.17
C ASP A 71 1.54 -8.43 12.24
N ASN A 72 0.66 -9.42 12.38
CA ASN A 72 -0.78 -9.26 12.66
C ASN A 72 -1.47 -8.14 11.86
N ASN A 73 -1.24 -8.07 10.55
CA ASN A 73 -1.82 -7.05 9.67
C ASN A 73 -1.38 -5.60 9.99
N VAL A 74 -0.22 -5.44 10.63
CA VAL A 74 0.44 -4.16 10.90
C VAL A 74 1.40 -3.83 9.75
N TRP A 75 1.20 -2.67 9.16
CA TRP A 75 1.92 -2.21 7.98
C TRP A 75 2.58 -0.86 8.22
N ALA A 76 3.77 -0.67 7.67
CA ALA A 76 4.37 0.64 7.50
C ALA A 76 4.23 1.10 6.05
N LEU A 77 3.85 2.36 5.81
CA LEU A 77 3.67 2.91 4.47
C LEU A 77 4.91 3.68 4.00
N ALA A 78 5.27 3.48 2.73
CA ALA A 78 6.08 4.41 1.98
C ALA A 78 5.30 4.87 0.74
N PHE A 79 4.94 6.14 0.69
CA PHE A 79 4.17 6.73 -0.41
C PHE A 79 5.07 6.98 -1.62
N TYR A 80 4.55 6.80 -2.83
CA TYR A 80 5.33 7.06 -4.04
C TYR A 80 5.29 8.54 -4.39
N THR A 81 6.46 9.16 -4.51
CA THR A 81 6.60 10.56 -4.91
C THR A 81 6.98 10.63 -6.39
N PHE A 82 6.07 11.12 -7.24
CA PHE A 82 6.30 11.22 -8.68
C PHE A 82 7.39 12.23 -9.05
N SER A 83 7.53 13.32 -8.27
CA SER A 83 8.56 14.34 -8.50
C SER A 83 9.99 13.78 -8.41
N ASN A 84 10.22 12.81 -7.53
CA ASN A 84 11.52 12.21 -7.24
C ASN A 84 11.59 10.72 -7.58
N GLN A 85 10.51 10.17 -8.15
CA GLN A 85 10.34 8.77 -8.53
C GLN A 85 10.74 7.76 -7.43
N ARG A 86 10.43 8.07 -6.16
CA ARG A 86 10.89 7.28 -5.01
C ARG A 86 9.80 7.02 -3.98
N TYR A 87 9.97 5.92 -3.24
CA TYR A 87 9.13 5.57 -2.10
C TYR A 87 9.65 6.25 -0.83
N GLU A 88 8.85 7.16 -0.27
CA GLU A 88 9.19 7.91 0.93
C GLU A 88 8.37 7.40 2.14
N PRO A 89 9.02 7.03 3.25
CA PRO A 89 8.30 6.64 4.47
C PRO A 89 7.28 7.72 4.88
N SER A 90 6.06 7.29 5.18
CA SER A 90 4.94 8.19 5.47
C SER A 90 4.22 7.74 6.74
N ILE A 91 3.73 8.72 7.49
CA ILE A 91 2.84 8.49 8.62
C ILE A 91 1.41 8.29 8.11
N PHE A 92 0.66 7.47 8.84
CA PHE A 92 -0.76 7.25 8.61
C PHE A 92 -1.59 8.47 9.08
N ARG A 93 -2.88 8.52 8.74
CA ARG A 93 -3.77 9.63 9.12
C ARG A 93 -3.91 9.75 10.64
N SER A 94 -3.77 8.63 11.35
CA SER A 94 -3.66 8.56 12.82
C SER A 94 -2.42 9.26 13.41
N GLY A 95 -1.47 9.71 12.58
CA GLY A 95 -0.18 10.24 13.02
C GLY A 95 0.83 9.16 13.43
N GLN A 96 0.49 7.87 13.26
CA GLN A 96 1.36 6.74 13.60
C GLN A 96 2.17 6.28 12.39
N TRP A 97 3.30 5.62 12.64
CA TRP A 97 4.11 4.96 11.61
C TRP A 97 3.54 3.64 11.12
N PHE A 98 2.56 3.10 11.86
CA PHE A 98 1.96 1.82 11.61
C PHE A 98 0.44 1.97 11.47
N GLY A 99 -0.13 1.21 10.56
CA GLY A 99 -1.56 1.22 10.27
C GLY A 99 -2.01 -0.07 9.59
N SER A 100 -3.25 -0.09 9.13
CA SER A 100 -3.81 -1.23 8.41
C SER A 100 -3.56 -1.14 6.90
N LEU A 101 -3.83 -2.25 6.20
CA LEU A 101 -3.81 -2.30 4.74
C LEU A 101 -4.78 -1.28 4.12
N GLU A 102 -5.99 -1.20 4.65
CA GLU A 102 -7.04 -0.28 4.19
C GLU A 102 -6.63 1.18 4.40
N GLU A 103 -6.04 1.51 5.55
CA GLU A 103 -5.58 2.87 5.80
C GLU A 103 -4.47 3.26 4.82
N ALA A 104 -3.56 2.33 4.48
CA ALA A 104 -2.54 2.56 3.47
C ALA A 104 -3.13 2.78 2.08
N ILE A 105 -4.12 1.97 1.67
CA ILE A 105 -4.85 2.14 0.41
C ILE A 105 -5.55 3.52 0.38
N SER A 106 -6.19 3.92 1.48
CA SER A 106 -6.88 5.22 1.60
C SER A 106 -5.96 6.44 1.49
N ILE A 107 -4.65 6.27 1.71
CA ILE A 107 -3.66 7.32 1.49
C ILE A 107 -3.19 7.28 0.03
N CYS A 108 -2.97 6.08 -0.51
CA CYS A 108 -2.52 5.87 -1.88
C CYS A 108 -3.56 6.26 -2.95
N GLU A 109 -4.85 6.21 -2.62
CA GLU A 109 -5.93 6.58 -3.53
C GLU A 109 -5.97 8.08 -3.90
N LEU A 110 -5.14 8.93 -3.30
CA LEU A 110 -5.05 10.35 -3.65
C LEU A 110 -4.68 10.59 -5.13
N TYR A 111 -4.08 9.61 -5.79
CA TYR A 111 -3.76 9.64 -7.22
C TYR A 111 -4.77 8.90 -8.11
N LEU A 112 -5.86 8.39 -7.53
CA LEU A 112 -6.95 7.72 -8.22
C LEU A 112 -8.16 8.66 -8.26
N VAL A 113 -8.10 9.66 -9.13
CA VAL A 113 -9.07 10.76 -9.26
C VAL A 113 -9.83 10.72 -10.57
#